data_AF-A0A542JFJ1-F1
#
_entry.id   AF-A0A542JFJ1-F1
#
_cell.length_a   1.000
_cell.length_b   1.000
_cell.length_c   1.000
_cell.angle_alpha   90.00
_cell.angle_beta   90.00
_cell.angle_gamma   90.00
#
_symmetry.space_group_name_H-M   'P 1'
#
loop_
_entity.id
_entity.type
_entity.pdbx_description
1 polymer ?
#
loop_
_entity_poly.entity_id
_entity_poly.type
_entity_poly.pdbx_seq_one_letter_code
_entity_poly.pdbx_strand_id
1 'polypeptide(L)' 'MSVVKINVLTVPAEQREVLEKRFASRAHAVDGSYGFEWFELLRPQQVR' A
#
# COMPACT_ATOMS: atom_id res chain seq x y z
N MET A 1 -7.26 -20.48 -4.81
CA MET A 1 -7.33 -20.05 -3.39
C MET A 1 -6.56 -18.76 -3.28
N SER A 2 -7.20 -17.67 -2.88
CA SER A 2 -6.56 -16.35 -2.76
C SER A 2 -5.70 -16.27 -1.51
N VAL A 3 -4.63 -15.47 -1.56
CA VAL A 3 -3.70 -15.25 -0.43
C VAL A 3 -3.51 -13.75 -0.20
N VAL A 4 -3.34 -13.36 1.07
CA VAL A 4 -3.06 -11.97 1.43
C VAL A 4 -1.57 -11.84 1.79
N LYS A 5 -0.90 -10.85 1.20
CA LYS A 5 0.49 -10.49 1.50
C LYS A 5 0.52 -9.06 2.03
N ILE A 6 0.94 -8.89 3.28
CA ILE A 6 0.99 -7.58 3.95
C ILE A 6 2.44 -7.11 3.98
N ASN A 7 2.68 -5.91 3.43
CA ASN A 7 3.96 -5.23 3.56
C ASN A 7 3.84 -4.13 4.62
N VAL A 8 4.54 -4.28 5.75
CA VAL A 8 4.51 -3.31 6.84
C VAL A 8 5.64 -2.31 6.65
N LEU A 9 5.29 -1.03 6.55
CA LEU A 9 6.25 0.05 6.33
C LEU A 9 6.41 0.89 7.60
N THR A 10 7.66 1.03 8.07
CA THR A 10 8.01 2.04 9.06
C THR A 10 8.39 3.32 8.33
N VAL A 11 7.57 4.36 8.47
CA VAL A 11 7.71 5.60 7.72
C VAL A 11 7.78 6.79 8.68
N PRO A 12 8.83 7.63 8.61
CA PRO A 12 8.90 8.87 9.37
C PRO A 12 7.68 9.75 9.12
N ALA A 13 7.26 10.52 10.13
CA ALA A 13 6.01 11.27 10.08
C ALA A 13 5.95 12.25 8.91
N GLU A 14 7.07 12.92 8.63
CA GLU A 14 7.26 13.88 7.56
C GLU A 14 7.24 13.26 6.16
N GLN A 15 7.42 11.94 6.04
CA GLN A 15 7.45 11.23 4.75
C GLN A 15 6.12 10.57 4.38
N ARG A 16 5.11 10.61 5.25
CA ARG A 16 3.82 9.93 5.02
C ARG A 16 3.09 10.44 3.78
N GLU A 17 3.04 11.76 3.60
CA GLU A 17 2.38 12.35 2.43
C GLU A 17 3.09 12.00 1.11
N VAL A 18 4.43 11.96 1.14
CA VAL A 18 5.24 11.57 -0.02
C VAL A 18 5.02 10.09 -0.36
N LEU A 19 4.90 9.22 0.65
CA LEU A 19 4.56 7.81 0.45
C LEU A 19 3.22 7.68 -0.25
N GLU A 20 2.18 8.35 0.25
CA GLU A 20 0.83 8.30 -0.30
C GLU A 20 0.80 8.76 -1.76
N LYS A 21 1.48 9.88 -2.08
CA LYS A 21 1.66 10.36 -3.46
C LYS A 21 2.35 9.33 -4.35
N ARG A 22 3.42 8.70 -3.87
CA ARG A 22 4.17 7.66 -4.60
C ARG A 22 3.38 6.35 -4.78
N PHE A 23 2.43 6.07 -3.89
CA PHE A 23 1.57 4.90 -3.97
C PHE A 23 0.44 5.15 -4.97
N ALA A 24 -0.23 6.30 -4.88
CA ALA A 24 -1.27 6.71 -5.81
C ALA A 24 -0.77 6.79 -7.26
N SER A 25 0.42 7.39 -7.48
CA SER A 25 1.03 7.49 -8.82
C SER A 25 1.39 6.13 -9.45
N ARG A 26 1.47 5.06 -8.65
CA ARG A 26 1.84 3.72 -9.12
C ARG A 26 0.74 2.69 -8.88
N ALA A 27 -0.50 3.14 -8.66
CA ALA A 27 -1.58 2.24 -8.27
C ALA A 27 -1.87 1.15 -9.30
N HIS A 28 -1.74 1.48 -10.58
CA HIS A 28 -1.99 0.55 -11.68
C HIS A 28 -0.75 -0.21 -12.15
N ALA A 29 0.39 -0.05 -11.47
CA ALA A 29 1.65 -0.64 -11.91
C ALA A 29 1.64 -2.18 -11.88
N VAL A 30 0.69 -2.78 -11.16
CA VAL A 30 0.62 -4.24 -10.92
C VAL A 30 -0.62 -4.90 -11.52
N ASP A 31 -1.54 -4.14 -12.11
CA ASP A 31 -2.84 -4.64 -12.62
C ASP A 31 -2.68 -5.75 -13.69
N GLY A 32 -1.59 -5.73 -14.46
CA GLY A 32 -1.29 -6.75 -15.48
C GLY A 32 -0.59 -8.00 -14.95
N SER A 33 -0.33 -8.09 -13.64
CA SER A 33 0.42 -9.19 -13.05
C SER A 33 -0.45 -10.44 -12.90
N TYR A 34 0.05 -11.59 -13.35
CA TYR A 34 -0.69 -12.85 -13.25
C TYR A 34 -1.04 -13.18 -11.78
N GLY A 35 -2.32 -13.42 -11.51
CA GLY A 35 -2.82 -13.75 -10.18
C GLY A 35 -2.91 -12.57 -9.21
N PHE A 36 -2.67 -11.34 -9.67
CA PHE A 36 -2.94 -10.15 -8.88
C PHE A 36 -4.44 -9.85 -8.85
N GLU A 37 -4.98 -9.66 -7.65
CA GLU A 37 -6.41 -9.42 -7.46
C GLU A 37 -6.69 -7.98 -7.02
N TRP A 38 -5.94 -7.47 -6.04
CA TRP A 38 -6.15 -6.13 -5.47
C TRP A 38 -4.97 -5.72 -4.57
N PHE A 39 -4.83 -4.43 -4.30
CA PHE A 39 -3.98 -3.89 -3.25
C PHE A 39 -4.61 -2.64 -2.62
N GLU A 40 -4.27 -2.38 -1.36
CA GLU A 40 -4.77 -1.22 -0.62
C GLU A 40 -3.66 -0.63 0.27
N LEU A 41 -3.60 0.70 0.34
CA LEU A 41 -2.75 1.40 1.31
C LEU A 41 -3.55 1.69 2.58
N LEU A 42 -3.23 0.98 3.65
CA LEU A 42 -3.85 1.19 4.95
C LEU A 42 -3.02 2.19 5.77
N ARG A 43 -3.67 3.24 6.29
CA ARG A 43 -3.08 4.14 7.27
C ARG A 43 -3.35 3.59 8.68
N PRO A 44 -2.34 3.46 9.55
CA PRO A 44 -2.57 3.02 10.92
C PRO A 44 -3.44 4.03 11.66
N GLN A 45 -4.51 3.53 12.29
CA GLN A 45 -5.30 4.33 13.23
C GLN A 45 -4.61 4.32 14.60
N GLN A 46 -4.68 5.44 15.34
CA GLN A 46 -4.29 5.41 16.75
C GLN A 46 -5.29 4.53 17.49
N VAL A 47 -4.81 3.40 18.00
CA VAL A 47 -5.52 2.62 19.02
C VAL A 47 -5.41 3.41 20.32
N ARG A 48 -6.55 3.80 20.90
CA ARG A 48 -6.59 4.44 22.23
C ARG A 48 -6.13 3.48 23.31
#